data_AF-A0A6I6FDE2-F1
#
_entry.id   AF-A0A6I6FDE2-F1
#
_cell.length_a   1.000
_cell.length_b   1.000
_cell.length_c   1.000
_cell.angle_alpha   90.00
_cell.angle_beta   90.00
_cell.angle_gamma   90.00
#
_symmetry.space_group_name_H-M   'P 1'
#
loop_
_entity.id
_entity.type
_entity.pdbx_description
1 polymer ?
#
loop_
_entity_poly.entity_id
_entity_poly.type
_entity_poly.pdbx_seq_one_letter_code
_entity_poly.pdbx_strand_id
1 'polypeptide(L)'
;MAFGRSSTGRRKRPVEPVTLKILVAGGFGVGKTTMVGAVSEIRPLRTEESLTEAGRPVDDLEGVEAKTTTTVAMDFGRITLREDLVLYLFGTPGQDRFWFLWDELAQGALGAVVLCDTRRLEDSFAAIDYFERRAIPFAVAVNRFEGTARFPGETVRAALDLDPEVPLLMCDARSRESVRDVLVAVAEHALTLAARTREPVTT
;
A
#
# COMPACT_ATOMS: atom_id res chain seq x y z
N MET A 1 65.18 13.90 -4.69
CA MET A 1 64.41 12.73 -4.19
C MET A 1 62.95 13.13 -4.06
N ALA A 2 62.06 12.16 -4.15
CA ALA A 2 60.67 12.26 -4.62
C ALA A 2 59.70 13.11 -3.79
N PHE A 3 58.86 13.87 -4.49
CA PHE A 3 57.58 14.38 -4.00
C PHE A 3 56.57 13.22 -3.90
N GLY A 4 55.99 13.02 -2.71
CA GLY A 4 54.94 12.04 -2.48
C GLY A 4 53.67 12.40 -3.24
N ARG A 5 53.24 11.53 -4.17
CA ARG A 5 51.93 11.63 -4.81
C ARG A 5 50.88 11.07 -3.85
N SER A 6 49.92 11.91 -3.49
CA SER A 6 48.70 11.55 -2.79
C SER A 6 47.89 10.53 -3.61
N SER A 7 47.62 9.38 -3.03
CA SER A 7 46.58 8.47 -3.49
C SER A 7 45.23 8.98 -2.98
N THR A 8 44.61 9.88 -3.74
CA THR A 8 43.20 10.21 -3.56
C THR A 8 42.38 8.97 -3.92
N GLY A 9 42.02 8.21 -2.88
CA GLY A 9 41.04 7.13 -3.00
C GLY A 9 39.79 7.68 -3.68
N ARG A 10 39.47 7.12 -4.85
CA ARG A 10 38.26 7.43 -5.60
C ARG A 10 37.07 7.03 -4.73
N ARG A 11 36.54 7.97 -3.92
CA ARG A 11 35.25 7.82 -3.24
C ARG A 11 34.25 7.40 -4.32
N LYS A 12 33.78 6.14 -4.28
CA LYS A 12 32.67 5.71 -5.13
C LYS A 12 31.55 6.73 -4.90
N ARG A 13 31.10 7.38 -5.98
CA ARG A 13 29.91 8.25 -5.91
C ARG A 13 28.78 7.42 -5.26
N PRO A 14 28.05 7.97 -4.28
CA PRO A 14 26.85 7.29 -3.79
C PRO A 14 25.96 7.01 -5.00
N VAL A 15 25.63 5.76 -5.24
CA VAL A 15 24.59 5.40 -6.20
C VAL A 15 23.28 5.75 -5.52
N GLU A 16 22.49 6.64 -6.12
CA GLU A 16 21.13 6.88 -5.61
C GLU A 16 20.34 5.58 -5.75
N PRO A 17 19.73 5.07 -4.66
CA PRO A 17 19.03 3.81 -4.70
C PRO A 17 17.80 3.90 -5.60
N VAL A 18 17.51 2.83 -6.33
CA VAL A 18 16.26 2.64 -7.04
C VAL A 18 15.13 2.59 -6.01
N THR A 19 14.02 3.26 -6.31
CA THR A 19 12.87 3.33 -5.41
C THR A 19 11.67 2.64 -6.05
N LEU A 20 10.99 1.84 -5.24
CA LEU A 20 9.70 1.23 -5.55
C LEU A 20 8.64 1.83 -4.65
N LYS A 21 7.40 1.85 -5.14
CA LYS A 21 6.26 2.45 -4.46
C LYS A 21 5.10 1.47 -4.46
N ILE A 22 4.56 1.16 -3.28
CA ILE A 22 3.33 0.38 -3.12
C ILE A 22 2.32 1.20 -2.34
N LEU A 23 1.07 1.18 -2.81
CA LEU A 23 -0.06 1.76 -2.08
C LEU A 23 -0.68 0.73 -1.15
N VAL A 24 -1.19 1.18 0.00
CA VAL A 24 -1.97 0.36 0.93
C VAL A 24 -3.34 1.01 1.08
N ALA A 25 -4.35 0.39 0.49
CA ALA A 25 -5.72 0.87 0.43
C ALA A 25 -6.68 -0.02 1.23
N GLY A 26 -7.93 0.46 1.37
CA GLY A 26 -9.02 -0.24 2.04
C GLY A 26 -9.76 0.65 3.03
N GLY A 27 -10.83 0.10 3.61
CA GLY A 27 -11.76 0.78 4.52
C GLY A 27 -11.16 1.43 5.76
N PHE A 28 -11.95 2.27 6.43
CA PHE A 28 -11.58 2.82 7.72
C PHE A 28 -11.40 1.72 8.79
N GLY A 29 -10.30 1.80 9.55
CA GLY A 29 -10.00 0.81 10.60
C GLY A 29 -9.59 -0.59 10.11
N VAL A 30 -9.44 -0.80 8.80
CA VAL A 30 -9.07 -2.11 8.23
C VAL A 30 -7.65 -2.57 8.57
N GLY A 31 -6.79 -1.65 9.07
CA GLY A 31 -5.42 -1.96 9.49
C GLY A 31 -4.30 -1.36 8.64
N LYS A 32 -4.57 -0.38 7.77
CA LYS A 32 -3.54 0.27 6.90
C LYS A 32 -2.33 0.78 7.70
N THR A 33 -2.57 1.60 8.72
CA THR A 33 -1.52 2.13 9.61
C THR A 33 -0.73 1.03 10.29
N THR A 34 -1.42 -0.02 10.74
CA THR A 34 -0.82 -1.18 11.40
C THR A 34 0.09 -1.93 10.43
N MET A 35 -0.40 -2.22 9.21
CA MET A 35 0.36 -2.90 8.16
C MET A 35 1.62 -2.12 7.80
N VAL A 36 1.51 -0.81 7.54
CA VAL A 36 2.65 0.05 7.22
C VAL A 36 3.66 0.06 8.39
N GLY A 37 3.17 0.21 9.61
CA GLY A 37 4.00 0.21 10.82
C GLY A 37 4.72 -1.12 11.09
N ALA A 38 4.14 -2.25 10.73
CA ALA A 38 4.72 -3.57 11.00
C ALA A 38 5.99 -3.87 10.20
N VAL A 39 6.15 -3.26 9.02
CA VAL A 39 7.28 -3.52 8.11
C VAL A 39 8.21 -2.32 7.92
N SER A 40 7.79 -1.11 8.29
CA SER A 40 8.58 0.10 8.10
C SER A 40 9.77 0.19 9.05
N GLU A 41 10.95 0.53 8.52
CA GLU A 41 12.17 0.84 9.27
C GLU A 41 12.12 2.22 9.92
N ILE A 42 11.31 3.12 9.35
CA ILE A 42 11.03 4.44 9.93
C ILE A 42 9.74 4.36 10.72
N ARG A 43 9.64 5.12 11.82
CA ARG A 43 8.34 5.33 12.45
C ARG A 43 7.41 5.97 11.40
N PRO A 44 6.18 5.46 11.22
CA PRO A 44 5.26 6.05 10.27
C PRO A 44 5.13 7.55 10.52
N LEU A 45 5.49 8.36 9.52
CA LEU A 45 5.31 9.81 9.60
C LEU A 45 3.82 10.07 9.49
N ARG A 46 3.20 10.48 10.59
CA ARG A 46 1.86 11.06 10.59
C ARG A 46 2.02 12.53 10.29
N THR A 47 1.87 12.92 9.03
CA THR A 47 1.92 14.34 8.67
C THR A 47 0.56 14.97 9.01
N GLU A 48 0.50 15.70 10.11
CA GLU A 48 -0.66 16.49 10.48
C GLU A 48 -0.63 17.82 9.71
N GLU A 49 -1.04 17.80 8.45
CA GLU A 49 -1.24 19.04 7.68
C GLU A 49 -2.70 19.50 7.82
N SER A 50 -2.88 20.77 8.20
CA SER A 50 -4.18 21.39 8.43
C SER A 50 -4.81 21.77 7.09
N LEU A 51 -5.69 20.91 6.54
CA LEU A 51 -6.54 21.31 5.41
C LEU A 51 -7.71 22.16 5.92
N THR A 52 -7.65 23.47 5.69
CA THR A 52 -8.82 24.35 5.77
C THR A 52 -9.66 24.15 4.51
N GLU A 53 -10.76 23.41 4.60
CA GLU A 53 -11.84 23.52 3.62
C GLU A 53 -13.22 23.45 4.30
N ALA A 54 -14.01 24.49 4.03
CA ALA A 54 -15.38 24.67 4.49
C ALA A 54 -16.32 23.77 3.68
N GLY A 55 -17.10 22.90 4.34
CA GLY A 55 -18.06 22.08 3.60
C GLY A 55 -18.87 21.08 4.41
N ARG A 56 -19.99 21.58 4.98
CA ARG A 56 -21.27 20.92 5.34
C ARG A 56 -21.30 19.65 6.22
N PRO A 57 -22.17 19.61 7.25
CA PRO A 57 -22.35 18.46 8.12
C PRO A 57 -23.28 17.43 7.46
N VAL A 58 -22.78 16.22 7.18
CA VAL A 58 -23.63 15.06 6.92
C VAL A 58 -23.01 13.83 7.57
N ASP A 59 -23.65 13.46 8.67
CA ASP A 59 -23.92 12.13 9.25
C ASP A 59 -22.85 11.24 9.91
N ASP A 60 -23.39 10.62 10.97
CA ASP A 60 -22.98 9.65 11.99
C ASP A 60 -21.56 9.65 12.55
N LEU A 61 -21.44 10.34 13.69
CA LEU A 61 -20.29 10.38 14.59
C LEU A 61 -20.40 9.34 15.73
N GLU A 62 -21.20 8.28 15.60
CA GLU A 62 -21.23 7.23 16.63
C GLU A 62 -19.88 6.48 16.67
N GLY A 63 -19.09 6.79 17.71
CA GLY A 63 -17.75 6.24 17.95
C GLY A 63 -16.59 7.22 17.80
N VAL A 64 -16.86 8.51 17.50
CA VAL A 64 -15.81 9.54 17.38
C VAL A 64 -15.53 10.18 18.73
N GLU A 65 -14.85 9.44 19.61
CA GLU A 65 -14.12 10.11 20.70
C GLU A 65 -12.85 10.75 20.11
N ALA A 66 -12.96 12.06 19.87
CA ALA A 66 -11.91 13.02 19.56
C ALA A 66 -11.30 13.02 18.14
N LYS A 67 -12.07 13.48 17.13
CA LYS A 67 -11.52 14.19 15.96
C LYS A 67 -12.44 15.32 15.49
N THR A 68 -12.34 16.47 16.14
CA THR A 68 -13.04 17.73 15.76
C THR A 68 -12.38 18.50 14.60
N THR A 69 -11.30 17.97 14.01
CA THR A 69 -10.53 18.62 12.93
C THR A 69 -10.21 17.62 11.82
N THR A 70 -10.51 17.96 10.56
CA THR A 70 -10.21 17.11 9.38
C THR A 70 -8.73 17.22 9.02
N THR A 71 -7.88 16.48 9.73
CA THR A 71 -6.46 16.31 9.40
C THR A 71 -6.30 15.08 8.50
N VAL A 72 -5.75 15.23 7.30
CA VAL A 72 -5.41 14.10 6.42
C VAL A 72 -4.12 13.46 6.90
N ALA A 73 -4.23 12.51 7.82
CA ALA A 73 -3.10 11.67 8.19
C ALA A 73 -2.95 10.58 7.12
N MET A 74 -1.85 10.63 6.37
CA MET A 74 -1.42 9.55 5.48
C MET A 74 -0.36 8.71 6.19
N ASP A 75 -0.42 7.39 6.04
CA ASP A 75 0.63 6.51 6.56
C ASP A 75 1.78 6.43 5.56
N PHE A 76 3.01 6.56 6.03
CA PHE A 76 4.21 6.42 5.21
C PHE A 76 5.18 5.41 5.82
N GLY A 77 5.65 4.47 5.00
CA GLY A 77 6.63 3.47 5.40
C GLY A 77 7.81 3.37 4.44
N ARG A 78 8.96 2.93 4.96
CA ARG A 78 10.19 2.72 4.18
C ARG A 78 10.84 1.41 4.56
N ILE A 79 11.21 0.62 3.57
CA ILE A 79 11.92 -0.66 3.73
C ILE A 79 13.15 -0.63 2.83
N THR A 80 14.33 -0.87 3.38
CA THR A 80 15.54 -1.04 2.59
C THR A 80 15.61 -2.51 2.16
N LEU A 81 15.42 -2.79 0.87
CA LEU A 81 15.47 -4.16 0.34
C LEU A 81 16.92 -4.58 0.06
N ARG A 82 17.73 -3.66 -0.46
CA ARG A 82 19.17 -3.79 -0.71
C ARG A 82 19.84 -2.42 -0.59
N GLU A 83 21.17 -2.37 -0.63
CA GLU A 83 21.93 -1.10 -0.60
C GLU A 83 21.50 -0.11 -1.70
N ASP A 84 21.02 -0.63 -2.83
CA ASP A 84 20.61 0.11 -4.02
C ASP A 84 19.09 0.08 -4.28
N LEU A 85 18.29 -0.44 -3.35
CA LEU A 85 16.84 -0.65 -3.56
C LEU A 85 16.03 -0.37 -2.30
N VAL A 86 15.11 0.59 -2.40
CA VAL A 86 14.20 1.00 -1.32
C VAL A 86 12.76 0.84 -1.76
N LEU A 87 11.92 0.29 -0.89
CA LEU A 87 10.47 0.21 -1.06
C LEU A 87 9.79 1.24 -0.15
N TYR A 88 8.98 2.10 -0.74
CA TYR A 88 8.09 3.02 -0.04
C TYR A 88 6.66 2.50 -0.01
N LEU A 89 6.03 2.61 1.15
CA LEU A 89 4.63 2.27 1.38
C LEU A 89 3.84 3.55 1.67
N PHE A 90 2.71 3.72 0.99
CA PHE A 90 1.80 4.84 1.20
C PHE A 90 0.42 4.32 1.54
N GLY A 91 -0.01 4.49 2.80
CA GLY A 91 -1.36 4.15 3.22
C GLY A 91 -2.34 5.22 2.77
N THR A 92 -3.28 4.87 1.90
CA THR A 92 -4.25 5.83 1.37
C THR A 92 -5.22 6.28 2.48
N PRO A 93 -5.73 7.52 2.45
CA PRO A 93 -6.72 7.96 3.42
C PRO A 93 -7.99 7.12 3.28
N GLY A 94 -8.42 6.46 4.36
CA GLY A 94 -9.55 5.52 4.35
C GLY A 94 -10.92 6.16 4.46
N GLN A 95 -11.13 7.33 3.85
CA GLN A 95 -12.39 8.06 3.90
C GLN A 95 -12.78 8.45 2.47
N ASP A 96 -14.05 8.26 2.12
CA ASP A 96 -14.61 8.44 0.76
C ASP A 96 -14.52 9.87 0.18
N ARG A 97 -13.89 10.79 0.89
CA ARG A 97 -13.67 12.17 0.43
C ARG A 97 -12.26 12.44 -0.09
N PHE A 98 -11.35 11.46 -0.05
CA PHE A 98 -9.95 11.63 -0.44
C PHE A 98 -9.54 10.88 -1.71
N TRP A 99 -10.49 10.47 -2.55
CA TRP A 99 -10.24 9.84 -3.86
C TRP A 99 -9.32 10.67 -4.75
N PHE A 100 -9.37 12.00 -4.66
CA PHE A 100 -8.50 12.89 -5.44
C PHE A 100 -7.01 12.67 -5.13
N LEU A 101 -6.66 12.30 -3.89
CA LEU A 101 -5.27 12.05 -3.51
C LEU A 101 -4.76 10.72 -4.10
N TRP A 102 -5.66 9.80 -4.42
CA TRP A 102 -5.27 8.50 -4.93
C TRP A 102 -4.63 8.59 -6.30
N ASP A 103 -5.05 9.50 -7.17
CA ASP A 103 -4.46 9.67 -8.50
C ASP A 103 -3.00 10.11 -8.43
N GLU A 104 -2.70 11.07 -7.55
CA GLU A 104 -1.33 11.53 -7.29
C GLU A 104 -0.50 10.43 -6.61
N LEU A 105 -1.09 9.69 -5.67
CA LEU A 105 -0.42 8.56 -5.02
C LEU A 105 -0.24 7.38 -5.97
N ALA A 106 -1.11 7.15 -6.94
CA ALA A 106 -1.00 6.04 -7.87
C ALA A 106 0.12 6.23 -8.90
N GLN A 107 0.50 7.48 -9.20
CA GLN A 107 1.59 7.75 -10.13
C GLN A 107 2.89 7.07 -9.69
N GLY A 108 3.45 6.27 -10.61
CA GLY A 108 4.70 5.53 -10.42
C GLY A 108 4.63 4.39 -9.40
N ALA A 109 3.43 3.98 -8.96
CA ALA A 109 3.29 2.81 -8.10
C ALA A 109 3.61 1.53 -8.88
N LEU A 110 4.40 0.65 -8.25
CA LEU A 110 4.59 -0.74 -8.72
C LEU A 110 3.28 -1.52 -8.65
N GLY A 111 2.48 -1.24 -7.61
CA GLY A 111 1.19 -1.86 -7.38
C GLY A 111 0.58 -1.41 -6.06
N ALA A 112 -0.47 -2.11 -5.64
CA ALA A 112 -1.21 -1.80 -4.43
C ALA A 112 -1.58 -3.05 -3.61
N VAL A 113 -1.79 -2.85 -2.32
CA VAL A 113 -2.46 -3.80 -1.43
C VAL A 113 -3.85 -3.24 -1.14
N VAL A 114 -4.89 -4.03 -1.36
CA VAL A 114 -6.23 -3.73 -0.86
C VAL A 114 -6.47 -4.56 0.40
N LEU A 115 -6.38 -3.92 1.56
CA LEU A 115 -6.75 -4.53 2.82
C LEU A 115 -8.27 -4.64 2.93
N CYS A 116 -8.76 -5.81 3.33
CA CYS A 116 -10.17 -6.12 3.51
C CYS A 116 -10.45 -6.65 4.91
N ASP A 117 -11.62 -6.35 5.46
CA ASP A 117 -12.15 -6.94 6.69
C ASP A 117 -13.45 -7.67 6.35
N THR A 118 -13.54 -8.96 6.65
CA THR A 118 -14.74 -9.77 6.30
C THR A 118 -16.01 -9.33 7.04
N ARG A 119 -15.90 -8.48 8.07
CA ARG A 119 -17.04 -7.87 8.76
C ARG A 119 -17.67 -6.72 7.99
N ARG A 120 -16.89 -6.06 7.12
CA ARG A 120 -17.22 -4.86 6.34
C ARG A 120 -16.49 -4.95 5.00
N LEU A 121 -16.85 -5.96 4.22
CA LEU A 121 -16.15 -6.32 2.99
C LEU A 121 -16.36 -5.24 1.91
N GLU A 122 -17.52 -4.61 1.93
CA GLU A 122 -17.96 -3.52 1.06
C GLU A 122 -17.01 -2.32 1.06
N ASP A 123 -16.34 -2.04 2.19
CA ASP A 123 -15.37 -0.95 2.32
C ASP A 123 -14.13 -1.14 1.41
N SER A 124 -13.94 -2.33 0.83
CA SER A 124 -12.85 -2.63 -0.10
C SER A 124 -13.21 -2.44 -1.56
N PHE A 125 -14.50 -2.48 -1.93
CA PHE A 125 -14.95 -2.52 -3.33
C PHE A 125 -14.43 -1.34 -4.12
N ALA A 126 -14.59 -0.14 -3.59
CA ALA A 126 -14.22 1.05 -4.32
C ALA A 126 -12.67 1.16 -4.50
N ALA A 127 -11.87 0.53 -3.63
CA ALA A 127 -10.43 0.40 -3.83
C ALA A 127 -10.07 -0.59 -4.93
N ILE A 128 -10.76 -1.74 -4.98
CA ILE A 128 -10.61 -2.77 -6.02
C ILE A 128 -10.94 -2.15 -7.39
N ASP A 129 -12.14 -1.57 -7.52
CA ASP A 129 -12.61 -0.87 -8.72
C ASP A 129 -11.58 0.17 -9.22
N TYR A 130 -10.99 0.93 -8.29
CA TYR A 130 -10.02 1.97 -8.63
C TYR A 130 -8.78 1.39 -9.32
N PHE A 131 -8.18 0.34 -8.76
CA PHE A 131 -6.96 -0.27 -9.29
C PHE A 131 -7.22 -1.08 -10.56
N GLU A 132 -8.36 -1.78 -10.63
CA GLU A 132 -8.78 -2.50 -11.83
C GLU A 132 -8.97 -1.56 -13.02
N ARG A 133 -9.74 -0.48 -12.86
CA ARG A 133 -10.00 0.50 -13.93
C ARG A 133 -8.73 1.18 -14.44
N ARG A 134 -7.69 1.26 -13.61
CA ARG A 134 -6.40 1.89 -13.95
C ARG A 134 -5.33 0.87 -14.36
N ALA A 135 -5.67 -0.43 -14.40
CA ALA A 135 -4.74 -1.52 -14.67
C ALA A 135 -3.48 -1.47 -13.79
N ILE A 136 -3.63 -1.03 -12.53
CA ILE A 136 -2.56 -1.01 -11.55
C ILE A 136 -2.53 -2.39 -10.90
N PRO A 137 -1.39 -3.11 -10.90
CA PRO A 137 -1.29 -4.41 -10.25
C PRO A 137 -1.65 -4.30 -8.77
N PHE A 138 -2.48 -5.20 -8.24
CA PHE A 138 -2.78 -5.21 -6.82
C PHE A 138 -2.95 -6.62 -6.27
N ALA A 139 -2.86 -6.74 -4.95
CA ALA A 139 -3.25 -7.94 -4.22
C ALA A 139 -4.29 -7.59 -3.16
N VAL A 140 -5.23 -8.51 -2.94
CA VAL A 140 -6.22 -8.41 -1.87
C VAL A 140 -5.68 -9.13 -0.65
N ALA A 141 -5.62 -8.42 0.48
CA ALA A 141 -5.18 -8.96 1.76
C ALA A 141 -6.32 -8.91 2.77
N VAL A 142 -6.90 -10.08 3.07
CA VAL A 142 -7.98 -10.25 4.03
C VAL A 142 -7.38 -10.20 5.43
N ASN A 143 -7.47 -9.03 6.08
CA ASN A 143 -6.93 -8.82 7.40
C ASN A 143 -7.79 -9.52 8.46
N ARG A 144 -7.15 -10.36 9.27
CA ARG A 144 -7.81 -11.17 10.29
C ARG A 144 -7.80 -10.43 11.62
N PHE A 145 -8.99 -10.27 12.19
CA PHE A 145 -9.17 -9.75 13.53
C PHE A 145 -9.48 -10.89 14.50
N GLU A 146 -9.04 -10.77 15.74
CA GLU A 146 -9.34 -11.78 16.76
C GLU A 146 -10.86 -11.85 17.01
N GLY A 147 -11.37 -13.07 17.16
CA GLY A 147 -12.79 -13.32 17.43
C GLY A 147 -13.72 -13.18 16.22
N THR A 148 -13.21 -12.97 15.00
CA THR A 148 -14.05 -12.89 13.80
C THR A 148 -14.23 -14.23 13.10
N ALA A 149 -15.36 -14.38 12.41
CA ALA A 149 -15.63 -15.55 11.56
C ALA A 149 -14.55 -15.69 10.49
N ARG A 150 -14.14 -16.94 10.24
CA ARG A 150 -13.16 -17.27 9.20
C ARG A 150 -13.89 -17.81 7.99
N PHE A 151 -13.64 -17.18 6.84
CA PHE A 151 -14.17 -17.61 5.55
C PHE A 151 -13.05 -18.22 4.70
N PRO A 152 -13.34 -19.28 3.92
CA PRO A 152 -12.42 -19.77 2.89
C PRO A 152 -12.07 -18.66 1.89
N GLY A 153 -10.86 -18.70 1.33
CA GLY A 153 -10.39 -17.68 0.39
C GLY A 153 -11.26 -17.60 -0.86
N GLU A 154 -11.78 -18.75 -1.32
CA GLU A 154 -12.69 -18.87 -2.45
C GLU A 154 -14.03 -18.18 -2.17
N THR A 155 -14.53 -18.27 -0.94
CA THR A 155 -15.76 -17.58 -0.53
C THR A 155 -15.57 -16.07 -0.53
N VAL A 156 -14.44 -15.59 -0.02
CA VAL A 156 -14.13 -14.15 -0.03
C VAL A 156 -13.93 -13.66 -1.46
N ARG A 157 -13.20 -14.40 -2.30
CA ARG A 157 -13.00 -14.09 -3.71
C ARG A 157 -14.34 -13.94 -4.44
N ALA A 158 -15.24 -14.90 -4.26
CA ALA A 158 -16.56 -14.86 -4.88
C ALA A 158 -17.39 -13.66 -4.38
N ALA A 159 -17.30 -13.33 -3.09
CA ALA A 159 -18.00 -12.17 -2.52
C ALA A 159 -17.45 -10.82 -3.01
N LEU A 160 -16.18 -10.77 -3.39
CA LEU A 160 -15.51 -9.62 -3.97
C LEU A 160 -15.67 -9.52 -5.50
N ASP A 161 -16.25 -10.54 -6.16
CA ASP A 161 -16.22 -10.71 -7.62
C ASP A 161 -14.81 -10.58 -8.22
N LEU A 162 -13.81 -11.09 -7.50
CA LEU A 162 -12.41 -10.80 -7.76
C LEU A 162 -11.82 -11.70 -8.85
N ASP A 163 -11.23 -11.11 -9.88
CA ASP A 163 -10.57 -11.82 -10.99
C ASP A 163 -9.61 -12.91 -10.47
N PRO A 164 -9.69 -14.16 -10.97
CA PRO A 164 -8.88 -15.27 -10.50
C PRO A 164 -7.37 -15.02 -10.46
N GLU A 165 -6.86 -14.12 -11.29
CA GLU A 165 -5.44 -13.77 -11.39
C GLU A 165 -4.98 -12.78 -10.33
N VAL A 166 -5.91 -12.03 -9.71
CA VAL A 166 -5.58 -11.12 -8.61
C VAL A 166 -5.25 -11.95 -7.37
N PRO A 167 -4.05 -11.83 -6.77
CA PRO A 167 -3.70 -12.58 -5.58
C PRO A 167 -4.61 -12.21 -4.41
N LEU A 168 -5.17 -13.23 -3.75
CA LEU A 168 -5.93 -13.06 -2.51
C LEU A 168 -5.21 -13.84 -1.40
N LEU A 169 -4.81 -13.12 -0.35
CA LEU A 169 -4.07 -13.66 0.77
C LEU A 169 -4.78 -13.36 2.07
N MET A 170 -4.65 -14.29 3.02
CA MET A 170 -5.04 -14.07 4.39
C MET A 170 -3.90 -13.39 5.13
N CYS A 171 -4.19 -12.30 5.84
CA CYS A 171 -3.17 -11.43 6.42
C CYS A 171 -3.45 -11.18 7.92
N ASP A 172 -2.40 -11.03 8.73
CA ASP A 172 -2.44 -10.32 10.00
C ASP A 172 -1.55 -9.09 9.88
N ALA A 173 -2.16 -7.89 9.81
CA ALA A 173 -1.46 -6.63 9.64
C ALA A 173 -0.44 -6.31 10.76
N ARG A 174 -0.50 -7.01 11.89
CA ARG A 174 0.46 -6.88 13.01
C ARG A 174 1.71 -7.72 12.82
N SER A 175 1.64 -8.75 11.96
CA SER A 175 2.76 -9.67 11.71
C SER A 175 3.60 -9.18 10.53
N ARG A 176 4.87 -8.84 10.82
CA ARG A 176 5.84 -8.43 9.80
C ARG A 176 6.00 -9.48 8.68
N GLU A 177 5.98 -10.76 9.03
CA GLU A 177 6.09 -11.86 8.07
C GLU A 177 4.84 -11.93 7.18
N SER A 178 3.65 -11.83 7.78
CA SER A 178 2.40 -11.85 7.01
C SER A 178 2.30 -10.66 6.05
N VAL A 179 2.69 -9.46 6.49
CA VAL A 179 2.72 -8.26 5.62
C VAL A 179 3.77 -8.42 4.52
N ARG A 180 4.94 -8.98 4.82
CA ARG A 180 5.97 -9.27 3.81
C ARG A 180 5.40 -10.16 2.69
N ASP A 181 4.70 -11.24 3.03
CA ASP A 181 4.16 -12.17 2.03
C ASP A 181 3.14 -11.48 1.11
N VAL A 182 2.31 -10.58 1.66
CA VAL A 182 1.41 -9.74 0.86
C VAL A 182 2.19 -8.81 -0.09
N LEU A 183 3.26 -8.16 0.38
CA LEU A 183 4.08 -7.28 -0.46
C LEU A 183 4.81 -8.04 -1.57
N VAL A 184 5.25 -9.27 -1.28
CA VAL A 184 5.83 -10.18 -2.28
C VAL A 184 4.78 -10.51 -3.35
N ALA A 185 3.55 -10.87 -2.95
CA ALA A 185 2.49 -11.18 -3.90
C ALA A 185 2.15 -10.00 -4.83
N VAL A 186 2.17 -8.76 -4.33
CA VAL A 186 2.01 -7.56 -5.17
C VAL A 186 3.14 -7.45 -6.21
N ALA A 187 4.39 -7.64 -5.79
CA ALA A 187 5.54 -7.54 -6.68
C ALA A 187 5.53 -8.66 -7.75
N GLU A 188 5.21 -9.90 -7.37
CA GLU A 188 5.09 -11.04 -8.28
C GLU A 188 3.95 -10.85 -9.29
N HIS A 189 2.82 -10.33 -8.84
CA HIS A 189 1.70 -10.01 -9.73
C HIS A 189 2.06 -8.90 -10.71
N ALA A 190 2.70 -7.83 -10.24
CA ALA A 190 3.20 -6.75 -11.11
C ALA A 190 4.20 -7.25 -12.15
N LEU A 191 5.13 -8.15 -11.77
CA LEU A 191 6.07 -8.78 -12.70
C LEU A 191 5.37 -9.65 -13.74
N THR A 192 4.37 -10.43 -13.32
CA THR A 192 3.57 -11.29 -14.21
C THR A 192 2.84 -10.47 -15.26
N LEU A 193 2.18 -9.37 -14.85
CA LEU A 193 1.49 -8.47 -15.77
C LEU A 193 2.47 -7.76 -16.71
N ALA A 194 3.61 -7.28 -16.19
CA ALA A 194 4.63 -6.66 -17.02
C ALA A 194 5.25 -7.61 -18.06
N ALA A 195 5.35 -8.90 -17.76
CA ALA A 195 5.83 -9.92 -18.70
C ALA A 195 4.84 -10.12 -19.85
N ARG A 196 3.54 -10.15 -19.57
CA ARG A 196 2.48 -10.29 -20.58
C ARG A 196 2.42 -9.12 -21.54
N THR A 197 2.59 -7.89 -21.05
CA THR A 197 2.65 -6.68 -21.90
C THR A 197 3.86 -6.67 -22.84
N ARG A 198 4.91 -7.45 -22.52
CA ARG A 198 6.15 -7.53 -23.31
C ARG A 198 6.16 -8.64 -24.34
N GLU A 199 5.19 -9.57 -24.34
CA GLU A 199 5.09 -10.57 -25.41
C GLU A 199 4.71 -9.87 -26.72
N PRO A 200 5.56 -9.92 -27.77
CA PRO A 200 5.20 -9.33 -29.04
C PRO A 200 4.08 -10.15 -29.68
N VAL A 201 3.07 -9.46 -30.23
CA VAL A 201 2.06 -10.06 -31.11
C VAL A 201 2.82 -10.79 -32.22
N THR A 202 2.81 -12.11 -32.16
CA THR A 202 3.41 -12.94 -33.22
C THR A 202 2.45 -12.83 -34.40
N THR A 203 2.83 -12.02 -35.40
CA THR A 203 2.12 -11.90 -36.69
C THR A 203 2.65 -12.94 -37.67
#